data_AF-A0A3N6HDR9-F1
#
_entry.id   AF-A0A3N6HDR9-F1
#
_cell.length_a   1.000
_cell.length_b   1.000
_cell.length_c   1.000
_cell.angle_alpha   90.00
_cell.angle_beta   90.00
_cell.angle_gamma   90.00
#
_symmetry.space_group_name_H-M   'P 1'
#
loop_
_entity.id
_entity.type
_entity.pdbx_description
1 polymer ?
#
loop_
_entity_poly.entity_id
_entity_poly.type
_entity_poly.pdbx_seq_one_letter_code
_entity_poly.pdbx_strand_id
1 'polypeptide(L)'
;MEREGRGVGAASGGLVTIGEFARLSRLSAKALRRYDELGLLRPALVDPVNGYRYYDPAQVEGARLVAWLRRIGMPLSRIGRVVALDAGAAAVEIRAYWARVEAETAARRDLAMYLVDHLSAEGGAMSRIPGNTGNTGNTGSTGDTRDTGGTGNTGGTDNGRVPGGPGLSEGPGAVRLAIRCAALTDTGAVRTANQDAAFAGPWMLAVADGFGEGGAEASAAAIEALRPRAWGAQHGGLSAADLLNALEDTADSASRAVRAAVAPCAAPDGSGTTLTAMLWTGSRLGLVHIGDSRAYLLRGGELFRITHDHSLVQSMVDDGSLGPEEAASHPGPALLLKALVGEARSAPVAVACRPDVRLQEVMAGDRYLLCSDGLSAVVDEAVLRAAVIAADDPDEAVRRLAGLAREAGGPDNVACAVADVVVEDDHQRPAPGDRDEGRGHRVEEPEGLGALR
;
A
#
# COMPACT_ATOMS: atom_id res chain seq x y z
N MET A 1 -34.72 33.85 65.48
CA MET A 1 -33.55 33.37 66.23
C MET A 1 -32.85 32.35 65.35
N GLU A 2 -31.81 32.79 64.66
CA GLU A 2 -30.38 32.50 65.00
C GLU A 2 -29.97 31.14 64.40
N ARG A 3 -29.31 31.15 63.24
CA ARG A 3 -27.85 31.25 62.98
C ARG A 3 -27.07 29.97 63.26
N GLU A 4 -26.52 29.46 62.16
CA GLU A 4 -25.15 28.93 61.97
C GLU A 4 -24.68 27.67 62.72
N GLY A 5 -24.40 26.64 61.92
CA GLY A 5 -23.43 25.59 62.21
C GLY A 5 -22.71 25.19 60.92
N ARG A 6 -21.67 25.96 60.58
CA ARG A 6 -20.80 25.80 59.41
C ARG A 6 -19.84 24.63 59.65
N GLY A 7 -19.95 23.56 58.87
CA GLY A 7 -18.94 22.49 58.74
C GLY A 7 -18.30 22.56 57.35
N VAL A 8 -16.98 22.72 57.31
CA VAL A 8 -16.18 22.98 56.10
C VAL A 8 -15.69 21.65 55.49
N GLY A 9 -15.93 21.47 54.18
CA GLY A 9 -14.90 21.00 53.23
C GLY A 9 -14.87 19.52 52.81
N ALA A 10 -15.66 19.15 51.80
CA ALA A 10 -15.24 18.34 50.63
C ALA A 10 -16.39 18.31 49.60
N ALA A 11 -16.09 18.66 48.34
CA ALA A 11 -17.09 18.93 47.31
C ALA A 11 -17.95 17.70 46.96
N SER A 12 -19.24 17.79 47.27
CA SER A 12 -20.30 16.93 46.73
C SER A 12 -20.60 17.33 45.28
N GLY A 13 -19.91 16.70 44.33
CA GLY A 13 -20.22 16.79 42.90
C GLY A 13 -21.14 15.64 42.49
N GLY A 14 -22.39 15.93 42.16
CA GLY A 14 -23.29 14.92 41.59
C GLY A 14 -22.72 14.34 40.30
N LEU A 15 -23.02 13.06 40.06
CA LEU A 15 -22.70 12.41 38.77
C LEU A 15 -23.35 13.22 37.63
N VAL A 16 -22.56 13.53 36.61
CA VAL A 16 -23.02 14.30 35.44
C VAL A 16 -23.36 13.36 34.28
N THR A 17 -24.35 13.76 33.50
CA THR A 17 -24.73 13.02 32.29
C THR A 17 -23.62 13.03 31.26
N ILE A 18 -23.58 12.04 30.36
CA ILE A 18 -22.60 11.99 29.26
C ILE A 18 -22.57 13.27 28.41
N GLY A 19 -23.74 13.92 28.19
CA GLY A 19 -23.82 15.17 27.44
C GLY A 19 -23.26 16.38 28.20
N GLU A 20 -23.41 16.40 29.53
CA GLU A 20 -22.81 17.42 30.37
C GLU A 20 -21.30 17.23 30.53
N PHE A 21 -20.87 15.99 30.74
CA PHE A 21 -19.46 15.63 30.80
C PHE A 21 -18.72 15.92 29.47
N ALA A 22 -19.37 15.69 28.33
CA ALA A 22 -18.88 16.06 27.00
C ALA A 22 -18.55 17.56 26.91
N ARG A 23 -19.43 18.42 27.41
CA ARG A 23 -19.20 19.88 27.45
C ARG A 23 -18.04 20.27 28.37
N LEU A 24 -17.95 19.65 29.55
CA LEU A 24 -16.87 19.92 30.53
C LEU A 24 -15.48 19.48 30.03
N SER A 25 -15.43 18.35 29.33
CA SER A 25 -14.19 17.77 28.77
C SER A 25 -13.84 18.28 27.38
N ARG A 26 -14.73 19.03 26.72
CA ARG A 26 -14.65 19.42 25.29
C ARG A 26 -14.50 18.23 24.34
N LEU A 27 -15.11 17.10 24.70
CA LEU A 27 -15.16 15.89 23.91
C LEU A 27 -16.60 15.63 23.47
N SER A 28 -16.80 14.86 22.39
CA SER A 28 -18.15 14.45 22.00
C SER A 28 -18.67 13.33 22.92
N ALA A 29 -19.99 13.28 23.11
CA ALA A 29 -20.62 12.17 23.84
C ALA A 29 -20.34 10.80 23.18
N LYS A 30 -20.10 10.78 21.86
CA LYS A 30 -19.71 9.58 21.11
C LYS A 30 -18.27 9.14 21.45
N ALA A 31 -17.32 10.08 21.53
CA ALA A 31 -15.95 9.80 21.96
C ALA A 31 -15.89 9.21 23.38
N LEU A 32 -16.75 9.68 24.28
CA LEU A 32 -16.85 9.17 25.66
C LEU A 32 -17.36 7.72 25.72
N ARG A 33 -18.34 7.35 24.87
CA ARG A 33 -18.81 5.96 24.73
C ARG A 33 -17.71 5.06 24.18
N ARG A 34 -16.95 5.56 23.20
CA ARG A 34 -15.83 4.83 22.60
C ARG A 34 -14.67 4.63 23.59
N TYR A 35 -14.37 5.64 24.42
CA TYR A 35 -13.34 5.51 25.46
C TYR A 35 -13.75 4.54 26.57
N ASP A 36 -15.05 4.42 26.86
CA ASP A 36 -15.59 3.40 27.74
C ASP A 36 -15.35 1.98 27.17
N GLU A 37 -15.73 1.75 25.91
CA GLU A 37 -15.51 0.48 25.20
C GLU A 37 -14.04 0.05 25.16
N LEU A 38 -13.13 1.01 24.95
CA LEU A 38 -11.68 0.79 24.91
C LEU A 38 -11.04 0.74 26.31
N GLY A 39 -11.82 0.92 27.37
CA GLY A 39 -11.36 0.95 28.76
C GLY A 39 -10.46 2.14 29.11
N LEU A 40 -10.41 3.17 28.25
CA LEU A 40 -9.60 4.38 28.42
C LEU A 40 -10.25 5.37 29.39
N LEU A 41 -11.58 5.42 29.43
CA LEU A 41 -12.33 6.28 30.35
C LEU A 41 -13.71 5.66 30.64
N ARG A 42 -13.78 4.88 31.72
CA ARG A 42 -15.03 4.20 32.12
C ARG A 42 -15.98 5.17 32.83
N PRO A 43 -17.29 5.13 32.56
CA PRO A 43 -18.29 5.89 33.29
C PRO A 43 -18.32 5.42 34.75
N ALA A 44 -18.61 6.35 35.66
CA ALA A 44 -18.76 6.05 37.09
C ALA A 44 -20.02 5.22 37.37
N LEU A 45 -21.07 5.41 36.57
CA LEU A 45 -22.30 4.63 36.65
C LEU A 45 -22.88 4.44 35.25
N VAL A 46 -23.33 3.22 34.97
CA VAL A 46 -24.21 2.91 33.83
C VAL A 46 -25.54 2.48 34.40
N ASP A 47 -26.60 3.21 34.03
CA ASP A 47 -27.96 2.87 34.43
C ASP A 47 -28.33 1.48 33.86
N PRO A 48 -28.70 0.51 34.72
CA PRO A 48 -28.93 -0.87 34.30
C PRO A 48 -30.20 -1.07 33.47
N VAL A 49 -31.12 -0.10 33.45
CA VAL A 49 -32.42 -0.19 32.77
C VAL A 49 -32.36 0.40 31.37
N ASN A 50 -31.70 1.54 31.20
CA ASN A 50 -31.67 2.28 29.93
C ASN A 50 -30.26 2.39 29.33
N GLY A 51 -29.22 1.89 30.00
CA GLY A 51 -27.83 1.94 29.55
C GLY A 51 -27.21 3.36 29.56
N TYR A 52 -27.85 4.32 30.22
CA TYR A 52 -27.41 5.71 30.24
C TYR A 52 -26.17 5.87 31.13
N ARG A 53 -25.19 6.62 30.61
CA ARG A 53 -23.87 6.75 31.25
C ARG A 53 -23.76 8.05 32.03
N TYR A 54 -23.23 7.91 33.23
CA TYR A 54 -22.94 9.01 34.13
C TYR A 54 -21.45 9.00 34.50
N TYR A 55 -20.85 10.18 34.52
CA TYR A 55 -19.43 10.38 34.78
C TYR A 55 -19.27 11.24 36.04
N ASP A 56 -18.19 11.01 36.76
CA ASP A 56 -17.79 11.88 37.88
C ASP A 56 -17.06 13.12 37.31
N PRO A 57 -17.43 14.36 37.69
CA PRO A 57 -16.71 15.57 37.26
C PRO A 57 -15.19 15.52 37.49
N ALA A 58 -14.69 14.76 38.46
CA ALA A 58 -13.26 14.56 38.70
C ALA A 58 -12.56 13.84 37.53
N GLN A 59 -13.28 13.09 36.69
CA GLN A 59 -12.74 12.39 35.53
C GLN A 59 -12.40 13.33 34.35
N VAL A 60 -12.80 14.61 34.42
CA VAL A 60 -12.61 15.57 33.31
C VAL A 60 -11.13 15.75 32.97
N GLU A 61 -10.24 15.81 33.95
CA GLU A 61 -8.80 15.96 33.71
C GLU A 61 -8.20 14.72 33.04
N GLY A 62 -8.64 13.52 33.42
CA GLY A 62 -8.25 12.28 32.73
C GLY A 62 -8.73 12.24 31.29
N ALA A 63 -9.94 12.71 31.02
CA ALA A 63 -10.50 12.80 29.66
C ALA A 63 -9.72 13.79 28.78
N ARG A 64 -9.32 14.94 29.34
CA ARG A 64 -8.48 15.93 28.65
C ARG A 64 -7.08 15.39 28.35
N LEU A 65 -6.48 14.68 29.30
CA LEU A 65 -5.19 14.03 29.11
C LEU A 65 -5.22 13.05 27.93
N VAL A 66 -6.24 12.18 27.86
CA VAL A 66 -6.46 11.28 26.70
C VAL A 66 -6.52 12.08 25.40
N ALA A 67 -7.26 13.19 25.37
CA ALA A 67 -7.38 14.05 24.19
C ALA A 67 -6.05 14.69 23.77
N TRP A 68 -5.26 15.18 24.72
CA TRP A 68 -3.95 15.77 24.43
C TRP A 68 -2.93 14.74 23.95
N LEU A 69 -2.91 13.54 24.54
CA LEU A 69 -2.03 12.45 24.10
C LEU A 69 -2.37 11.99 22.69
N ARG A 70 -3.66 12.00 22.31
CA ARG A 70 -4.07 11.74 20.93
C ARG A 70 -3.56 12.81 19.97
N ARG A 71 -3.59 14.09 20.37
CA ARG A 71 -3.15 15.21 19.53
C ARG A 71 -1.66 15.19 19.21
N ILE A 72 -0.83 14.60 20.08
CA ILE A 72 0.61 14.36 19.82
C ILE A 72 0.87 13.05 19.05
N GLY A 73 -0.18 12.42 18.50
CA GLY A 73 -0.09 11.20 17.70
C GLY A 73 0.15 9.93 18.50
N MET A 74 -0.01 9.93 19.83
CA MET A 74 0.25 8.73 20.64
C MET A 74 -0.80 7.63 20.37
N PRO A 75 -0.40 6.37 20.11
CA PRO A 75 -1.34 5.27 19.89
C PRO A 75 -2.22 4.97 21.13
N LEU A 76 -3.49 4.63 20.91
CA LEU A 76 -4.48 4.39 21.98
C LEU A 76 -4.06 3.30 22.99
N SER A 77 -3.38 2.26 22.52
CA SER A 77 -2.83 1.18 23.37
C SER A 77 -1.78 1.68 24.36
N ARG A 78 -1.05 2.74 23.99
CA ARG A 78 -0.07 3.40 24.85
C ARG A 78 -0.72 4.48 25.72
N ILE A 79 -1.72 5.19 25.21
CA ILE A 79 -2.52 6.14 26.00
C ILE A 79 -3.16 5.43 27.20
N GLY A 80 -3.71 4.22 27.01
CA GLY A 80 -4.26 3.42 28.11
C GLY A 80 -3.24 3.12 29.22
N ARG A 81 -1.95 2.94 28.87
CA ARG A 81 -0.88 2.78 29.85
C ARG A 81 -0.58 4.10 30.57
N VAL A 82 -0.48 5.21 29.83
CA VAL A 82 -0.20 6.53 30.41
C VAL A 82 -1.29 6.99 31.38
N VAL A 83 -2.55 6.71 31.06
CA VAL A 83 -3.71 7.06 31.91
C VAL A 83 -3.77 6.20 33.17
N ALA A 84 -3.19 5.00 33.15
CA ALA A 84 -3.13 4.10 34.31
C ALA A 84 -1.95 4.38 35.26
N LEU A 85 -1.03 5.27 34.89
CA LEU A 85 0.17 5.61 35.66
C LEU A 85 -0.05 6.86 36.54
N ASP A 86 0.74 6.99 37.60
CA ASP A 86 0.83 8.24 38.35
C ASP A 86 1.45 9.36 37.50
N ALA A 87 1.24 10.63 37.91
CA ALA A 87 1.68 11.78 37.12
C ALA A 87 3.19 11.80 36.83
N GLY A 88 4.02 11.25 37.73
CA GLY A 88 5.46 11.16 37.54
C GLY A 88 5.83 10.12 36.48
N ALA A 89 5.30 8.91 36.59
CA ALA A 89 5.52 7.84 35.63
C ALA A 89 4.90 8.13 34.25
N ALA A 90 3.70 8.73 34.21
CA ALA A 90 3.06 9.19 32.99
C ALA A 90 3.92 10.21 32.24
N ALA A 91 4.50 11.19 32.94
CA ALA A 91 5.38 12.18 32.34
C ALA A 91 6.67 11.56 31.76
N VAL A 92 7.21 10.51 32.40
CA VAL A 92 8.36 9.76 31.88
C VAL A 92 7.99 9.01 30.60
N GLU A 93 6.84 8.34 30.55
CA GLU A 93 6.37 7.63 29.36
C GLU A 93 6.11 8.57 28.17
N ILE A 94 5.54 9.75 28.42
CA ILE A 94 5.32 10.77 27.39
C ILE A 94 6.66 11.27 26.84
N ARG A 95 7.63 11.59 27.71
CA ARG A 95 8.97 12.00 27.28
C ARG A 95 9.68 10.90 26.50
N ALA A 96 9.57 9.65 26.93
CA ALA A 96 10.17 8.51 26.25
C ALA A 96 9.51 8.21 24.89
N TYR A 97 8.21 8.49 24.75
CA TYR A 97 7.54 8.43 23.46
C TYR A 97 8.06 9.54 22.53
N TRP A 98 8.07 10.79 22.99
CA TRP A 98 8.48 11.92 22.17
C TRP A 98 9.95 11.84 21.77
N ALA A 99 10.85 11.44 22.67
CA ALA A 99 12.26 11.24 22.37
C ALA A 99 12.50 10.16 21.29
N ARG A 100 11.65 9.11 21.23
CA ARG A 100 11.71 8.12 20.15
C ARG A 100 11.27 8.72 18.81
N VAL A 101 10.17 9.46 18.81
CA VAL A 101 9.68 10.16 17.62
C VAL A 101 10.72 11.15 17.09
N GLU A 102 11.34 11.93 17.98
CA GLU A 102 12.42 12.85 17.63
C GLU A 102 13.66 12.12 17.11
N ALA A 103 14.10 11.05 17.76
CA ALA A 103 15.27 10.26 17.33
C ALA A 103 15.05 9.62 15.95
N GLU A 104 13.85 9.08 15.70
CA GLU A 104 13.47 8.51 14.42
C GLU A 104 13.41 9.57 13.32
N THR A 105 12.89 10.77 13.66
CA THR A 105 12.86 11.92 12.75
C THR A 105 14.27 12.45 12.47
N ALA A 106 15.14 12.50 13.48
CA ALA A 106 16.53 12.91 13.35
C ALA A 106 17.32 11.94 12.47
N ALA A 107 17.19 10.62 12.69
CA ALA A 107 17.84 9.61 11.87
C ALA A 107 17.40 9.70 10.39
N ARG A 108 16.11 9.93 10.13
CA ARG A 108 15.60 10.18 8.77
C ARG A 108 16.18 11.46 8.17
N ARG A 109 16.30 12.53 8.96
CA ARG A 109 16.89 13.79 8.53
C ARG A 109 18.38 13.62 8.18
N ASP A 110 19.14 12.91 9.01
CA ASP A 110 20.56 12.67 8.79
C ASP A 110 20.79 11.84 7.52
N LEU A 111 19.97 10.82 7.29
CA LEU A 111 19.98 10.05 6.05
C LEU A 111 19.64 10.92 4.84
N ALA A 112 18.63 11.79 4.95
CA ALA A 112 18.28 12.72 3.88
C ALA A 112 19.42 13.69 3.56
N MET A 113 20.09 14.25 4.58
CA MET A 113 21.25 15.12 4.40
C MET A 113 22.44 14.39 3.76
N TYR A 114 22.73 13.17 4.21
CA TYR A 114 23.76 12.31 3.61
C TYR A 114 23.50 12.07 2.12
N LEU A 115 22.25 11.74 1.75
CA LEU A 115 21.87 11.51 0.35
C LEU A 115 22.01 12.78 -0.50
N VAL A 116 21.63 13.95 0.04
CA VAL A 116 21.81 15.24 -0.63
C VAL A 116 23.29 15.53 -0.88
N ASP A 117 24.16 15.34 0.12
CA ASP A 117 25.60 15.57 -0.01
C ASP A 117 26.25 14.58 -0.98
N HIS A 118 25.87 13.31 -0.91
CA HIS A 118 26.37 12.26 -1.78
C HIS A 118 26.05 12.54 -3.27
N LEU A 119 24.79 12.86 -3.57
CA LEU A 119 24.36 13.18 -4.93
C LEU A 119 24.94 14.51 -5.43
N SER A 120 25.17 15.48 -4.53
CA SER A 120 25.82 16.75 -4.87
C SER A 120 27.33 16.59 -5.11
N ALA A 121 27.98 15.63 -4.46
CA ALA A 121 29.40 15.31 -4.66
C ALA A 121 29.66 14.52 -5.96
N GLU A 122 28.75 13.65 -6.38
CA GLU A 122 28.85 12.91 -7.65
C GLU A 122 28.56 13.78 -8.89
N GLY A 123 27.86 14.90 -8.73
CA GLY A 123 27.61 15.89 -9.78
C GLY A 123 28.86 16.56 -10.37
N GLY A 124 30.05 16.35 -9.79
CA GLY A 124 31.33 16.86 -10.30
C GLY A 124 32.01 16.00 -11.37
N ALA A 125 31.61 14.74 -11.55
CA ALA A 125 32.37 13.77 -12.37
C ALA A 125 31.61 13.18 -13.58
N MET A 126 30.43 13.70 -13.92
CA MET A 126 29.62 13.16 -15.01
C MET A 126 29.45 14.17 -16.16
N SER A 127 30.56 14.51 -16.80
CA SER A 127 30.56 15.08 -18.15
C SER A 127 31.60 14.36 -19.02
N ARG A 128 31.10 13.83 -20.15
CA ARG A 128 31.77 13.16 -21.27
C ARG A 128 31.87 11.64 -21.17
N ILE A 129 30.86 10.99 -21.74
CA ILE A 129 31.06 9.79 -22.54
C ILE A 129 31.62 10.24 -23.91
N PRO A 130 32.78 9.76 -24.37
CA PRO A 130 33.05 9.61 -25.79
C PRO A 130 32.90 8.15 -26.20
N GLY A 131 32.25 7.97 -27.34
CA GLY A 131 31.94 6.68 -27.94
C GLY A 131 33.18 5.82 -28.23
N ASN A 132 32.93 4.53 -28.18
CA ASN A 132 33.83 3.47 -28.60
C ASN A 132 34.07 3.57 -30.12
N THR A 133 35.24 4.10 -30.52
CA THR A 133 35.85 3.84 -31.83
C THR A 133 37.19 3.18 -31.61
N GLY A 134 37.37 2.02 -32.23
CA GLY A 134 38.46 1.10 -31.94
C GLY A 134 39.84 1.53 -32.42
N ASN A 135 40.79 0.71 -31.98
CA ASN A 135 42.08 0.39 -32.59
C ASN A 135 43.01 1.58 -32.90
N THR A 136 44.13 1.66 -32.16
CA THR A 136 45.49 1.45 -32.72
C THR A 136 46.56 1.78 -31.67
N GLY A 137 47.55 0.89 -31.57
CA GLY A 137 48.97 1.26 -31.61
C GLY A 137 49.60 2.10 -30.49
N ASN A 138 50.35 1.38 -29.65
CA ASN A 138 51.82 1.52 -29.56
C ASN A 138 52.48 2.61 -28.68
N THR A 139 53.54 2.13 -28.02
CA THR A 139 54.82 2.76 -27.62
C THR A 139 54.93 3.69 -26.41
N GLY A 140 55.87 3.31 -25.52
CA GLY A 140 56.79 4.20 -24.80
C GLY A 140 56.59 4.22 -23.29
N SER A 141 57.20 3.33 -22.50
CA SER A 141 58.60 3.36 -22.02
C SER A 141 58.93 4.54 -21.10
N THR A 142 59.20 4.22 -19.83
CA THR A 142 60.33 4.65 -18.95
C THR A 142 59.88 4.35 -17.51
N GLY A 143 60.45 3.36 -16.81
CA GLY A 143 61.75 3.42 -16.11
C GLY A 143 61.49 3.97 -14.69
N ASP A 144 62.03 3.48 -13.59
CA ASP A 144 63.07 2.49 -13.31
C ASP A 144 63.08 2.28 -11.77
N THR A 145 63.79 1.24 -11.35
CA THR A 145 64.49 1.03 -10.08
C THR A 145 63.82 0.26 -8.91
N ARG A 146 64.38 -0.96 -8.79
CA ARG A 146 65.00 -1.58 -7.59
C ARG A 146 64.07 -2.19 -6.53
N ASP A 147 64.44 -3.27 -5.86
CA ASP A 147 65.45 -4.33 -6.01
C ASP A 147 65.21 -5.31 -4.84
N THR A 148 65.78 -6.50 -4.95
CA THR A 148 66.15 -7.44 -3.90
C THR A 148 65.15 -8.52 -3.43
N GLY A 149 65.42 -9.73 -3.96
CA GLY A 149 65.66 -10.95 -3.18
C GLY A 149 64.44 -11.69 -2.63
N GLY A 150 64.28 -13.00 -2.78
CA GLY A 150 65.19 -14.03 -3.22
C GLY A 150 64.69 -15.38 -2.70
N THR A 151 65.08 -16.44 -3.42
CA THR A 151 65.11 -17.86 -3.04
C THR A 151 63.76 -18.58 -2.90
N GLY A 152 63.62 -19.64 -3.70
CA GLY A 152 62.42 -20.47 -3.80
C GLY A 152 62.49 -21.71 -2.91
N ASN A 153 61.51 -22.59 -3.09
CA ASN A 153 61.77 -24.02 -3.20
C ASN A 153 60.56 -24.75 -3.80
N THR A 154 60.93 -25.79 -4.52
CA THR A 154 60.18 -26.86 -5.18
C THR A 154 59.38 -27.77 -4.21
N GLY A 155 58.38 -28.47 -4.75
CA GLY A 155 57.82 -29.68 -4.13
C GLY A 155 56.40 -29.99 -4.60
N GLY A 156 56.24 -31.01 -5.46
CA GLY A 156 54.94 -31.52 -5.91
C GLY A 156 54.43 -32.72 -5.10
N THR A 157 53.34 -33.31 -5.63
CA THR A 157 52.63 -34.55 -5.23
C THR A 157 51.75 -34.39 -3.97
N ASP A 158 50.59 -35.00 -3.77
CA ASP A 158 49.87 -36.13 -4.40
C ASP A 158 48.37 -36.06 -3.99
N ASN A 159 47.57 -36.86 -4.68
CA ASN A 159 46.15 -37.20 -4.55
C ASN A 159 45.55 -37.34 -3.15
N GLY A 160 44.26 -36.97 -3.06
CA GLY A 160 43.36 -37.33 -1.98
C GLY A 160 41.90 -37.36 -2.42
N ARG A 161 41.54 -38.34 -3.25
CA ARG A 161 40.14 -38.70 -3.59
C ARG A 161 39.50 -39.37 -2.36
N VAL A 162 38.37 -38.86 -1.90
CA VAL A 162 37.49 -39.51 -0.90
C VAL A 162 36.06 -39.58 -1.48
N PRO A 163 35.35 -40.73 -1.37
CA PRO A 163 34.24 -41.11 -2.23
C PRO A 163 32.85 -40.65 -1.74
N GLY A 164 31.87 -40.78 -2.65
CA GLY A 164 30.50 -40.28 -2.53
C GLY A 164 29.71 -40.79 -1.33
N GLY A 165 28.93 -39.87 -0.76
CA GLY A 165 27.78 -40.15 0.09
C GLY A 165 26.48 -40.14 -0.73
N PRO A 166 25.45 -40.88 -0.29
CA PRO A 166 24.25 -41.17 -1.07
C PRO A 166 23.40 -39.92 -1.27
N GLY A 167 22.74 -39.85 -2.42
CA GLY A 167 21.83 -38.77 -2.81
C GLY A 167 20.83 -38.47 -1.71
N LEU A 168 20.85 -37.22 -1.26
CA LEU A 168 19.73 -36.64 -0.53
C LEU A 168 18.54 -36.67 -1.48
N SER A 169 17.61 -37.57 -1.18
CA SER A 169 16.27 -37.59 -1.72
C SER A 169 15.72 -36.17 -1.75
N GLU A 170 15.39 -35.68 -2.94
CA GLU A 170 14.56 -34.49 -3.13
C GLU A 170 13.34 -34.63 -2.22
N GLY A 171 13.18 -33.69 -1.28
CA GLY A 171 11.98 -33.58 -0.46
C GLY A 171 10.74 -33.43 -1.34
N PRO A 172 9.54 -33.70 -0.81
CA PRO A 172 8.30 -33.66 -1.61
C PRO A 172 8.20 -32.33 -2.34
N GLY A 173 8.00 -32.41 -3.67
CA GLY A 173 8.10 -31.30 -4.60
C GLY A 173 7.42 -30.05 -4.08
N ALA A 174 8.17 -28.95 -4.02
CA ALA A 174 7.61 -27.65 -3.69
C ALA A 174 6.52 -27.34 -4.72
N VAL A 175 5.27 -27.38 -4.28
CA VAL A 175 4.10 -27.02 -5.08
C VAL A 175 4.34 -25.61 -5.60
N ARG A 176 4.62 -25.48 -6.90
CA ARG A 176 4.74 -24.16 -7.52
C ARG A 176 3.34 -23.61 -7.68
N LEU A 177 3.16 -22.36 -7.29
CA LEU A 177 1.91 -21.64 -7.45
C LEU A 177 2.02 -20.74 -8.68
N ALA A 178 1.01 -20.78 -9.52
CA ALA A 178 0.84 -19.91 -10.68
C ALA A 178 -0.36 -19.00 -10.47
N ILE A 179 -0.37 -17.85 -11.15
CA ILE A 179 -1.48 -16.91 -11.13
C ILE A 179 -2.18 -16.94 -12.49
N ARG A 180 -3.49 -17.17 -12.48
CA ARG A 180 -4.37 -16.84 -13.61
C ARG A 180 -5.06 -15.53 -13.28
N CYS A 181 -5.08 -14.58 -14.20
CA CYS A 181 -5.58 -13.25 -13.89
C CYS A 181 -6.22 -12.57 -15.09
N ALA A 182 -7.19 -11.70 -14.80
CA ALA A 182 -7.81 -10.82 -15.76
C ALA A 182 -7.98 -9.43 -15.15
N ALA A 183 -8.01 -8.41 -15.99
CA ALA A 183 -8.31 -7.04 -15.60
C ALA A 183 -9.29 -6.43 -16.61
N LEU A 184 -10.18 -5.58 -16.11
CA LEU A 184 -11.16 -4.87 -16.93
C LEU A 184 -11.31 -3.45 -16.39
N THR A 185 -11.42 -2.52 -17.34
CA THR A 185 -11.72 -1.11 -17.07
C THR A 185 -12.90 -0.68 -17.95
N ASP A 186 -13.86 0.04 -17.37
CA ASP A 186 -15.08 0.54 -17.99
C ASP A 186 -15.26 2.01 -17.58
N THR A 187 -15.57 2.88 -18.55
CA THR A 187 -15.76 4.32 -18.32
C THR A 187 -16.98 4.62 -17.43
N GLY A 188 -17.90 3.69 -17.27
CA GLY A 188 -19.20 3.92 -16.66
C GLY A 188 -20.21 4.53 -17.64
N ALA A 189 -21.39 4.89 -17.14
CA ALA A 189 -22.46 5.49 -17.94
C ALA A 189 -22.47 7.02 -17.88
N VAL A 190 -21.89 7.60 -16.82
CA VAL A 190 -21.98 9.04 -16.53
C VAL A 190 -20.72 9.82 -16.94
N ARG A 191 -19.53 9.23 -16.79
CA ARG A 191 -18.27 9.91 -17.11
C ARG A 191 -18.00 9.94 -18.62
N THR A 192 -17.38 11.02 -19.09
CA THR A 192 -17.04 11.20 -20.51
C THR A 192 -15.66 10.65 -20.88
N ALA A 193 -14.80 10.45 -19.89
CA ALA A 193 -13.46 9.93 -20.04
C ALA A 193 -13.18 8.92 -18.92
N ASN A 194 -12.28 7.99 -19.20
CA ASN A 194 -11.85 6.99 -18.25
C ASN A 194 -10.48 7.38 -17.70
N GLN A 195 -10.41 7.63 -16.40
CA GLN A 195 -9.19 7.98 -15.70
C GLN A 195 -8.67 6.79 -14.86
N ASP A 196 -9.41 5.68 -14.83
CA ASP A 196 -8.99 4.45 -14.20
C ASP A 196 -8.06 3.64 -15.12
N ALA A 197 -7.04 3.07 -14.51
CA ALA A 197 -6.15 2.10 -15.13
C ALA A 197 -6.18 0.79 -14.35
N ALA A 198 -6.16 -0.33 -15.08
CA ALA A 198 -6.08 -1.66 -14.50
C ALA A 198 -5.04 -2.50 -15.24
N PHE A 199 -4.34 -3.37 -14.53
CA PHE A 199 -3.39 -4.30 -15.09
C PHE A 199 -3.49 -5.65 -14.38
N ALA A 200 -3.45 -6.72 -15.18
CA ALA A 200 -3.32 -8.09 -14.71
C ALA A 200 -2.26 -8.79 -15.56
N GLY A 201 -1.30 -9.40 -14.89
CA GLY A 201 -0.28 -10.21 -15.52
C GLY A 201 0.26 -11.27 -14.54
N PRO A 202 1.13 -12.17 -15.04
CA PRO A 202 1.60 -13.34 -14.27
C PRO A 202 2.35 -12.98 -12.98
N TRP A 203 2.83 -11.75 -12.86
CA TRP A 203 3.64 -11.28 -11.73
C TRP A 203 3.01 -10.12 -10.97
N MET A 204 1.90 -9.55 -11.46
CA MET A 204 1.37 -8.29 -10.95
C MET A 204 -0.11 -8.12 -11.25
N LEU A 205 -0.85 -7.67 -10.26
CA LEU A 205 -2.17 -7.05 -10.42
C LEU A 205 -2.09 -5.62 -9.93
N ALA A 206 -2.74 -4.69 -10.63
CA ALA A 206 -2.80 -3.30 -10.20
C ALA A 206 -4.10 -2.65 -10.66
N VAL A 207 -4.62 -1.78 -9.81
CA VAL A 207 -5.70 -0.84 -10.11
C VAL A 207 -5.28 0.53 -9.60
N ALA A 208 -5.47 1.55 -10.42
CA ALA A 208 -5.20 2.94 -10.10
C ALA A 208 -6.36 3.79 -10.61
N ASP A 209 -6.95 4.58 -9.72
CA ASP A 209 -8.02 5.54 -10.04
C ASP A 209 -7.41 6.94 -10.08
N GLY A 210 -7.52 7.58 -11.25
CA GLY A 210 -6.92 8.88 -11.54
C GLY A 210 -7.90 10.02 -11.37
N PHE A 211 -7.44 11.13 -10.77
CA PHE A 211 -8.26 12.32 -10.58
C PHE A 211 -7.56 13.61 -11.05
N GLY A 212 -8.37 14.63 -11.30
CA GLY A 212 -7.92 15.90 -11.85
C GLY A 212 -7.71 15.83 -13.37
N GLU A 213 -7.24 16.92 -13.96
CA GLU A 213 -7.05 17.04 -15.42
C GLU A 213 -6.05 16.00 -15.97
N GLY A 214 -5.00 15.68 -15.19
CA GLY A 214 -3.99 14.67 -15.53
C GLY A 214 -4.25 13.28 -14.93
N GLY A 215 -5.48 12.97 -14.54
CA GLY A 215 -5.80 11.73 -13.82
C GLY A 215 -5.47 10.47 -14.61
N ALA A 216 -5.78 10.44 -15.91
CA ALA A 216 -5.52 9.28 -16.77
C ALA A 216 -4.01 9.04 -16.97
N GLU A 217 -3.24 10.11 -17.13
CA GLU A 217 -1.78 10.06 -17.20
C GLU A 217 -1.17 9.62 -15.87
N ALA A 218 -1.74 10.06 -14.74
CA ALA A 218 -1.31 9.68 -13.41
C ALA A 218 -1.51 8.18 -13.16
N SER A 219 -2.73 7.66 -13.36
CA SER A 219 -3.05 6.26 -13.11
C SER A 219 -2.26 5.31 -14.00
N ALA A 220 -2.11 5.66 -15.29
CA ALA A 220 -1.26 4.93 -16.21
C ALA A 220 0.22 4.95 -15.76
N ALA A 221 0.77 6.12 -15.41
CA ALA A 221 2.16 6.24 -14.97
C ALA A 221 2.43 5.47 -13.67
N ALA A 222 1.47 5.43 -12.75
CA ALA A 222 1.58 4.65 -11.52
C ALA A 222 1.73 3.16 -11.81
N ILE A 223 0.85 2.60 -12.66
CA ILE A 223 0.91 1.18 -13.05
C ILE A 223 2.18 0.87 -13.86
N GLU A 224 2.55 1.72 -14.82
CA GLU A 224 3.78 1.52 -15.60
C GLU A 224 5.05 1.54 -14.73
N ALA A 225 5.07 2.36 -13.68
CA ALA A 225 6.20 2.42 -12.76
C ALA A 225 6.35 1.14 -11.91
N LEU A 226 5.24 0.42 -11.68
CA LEU A 226 5.28 -0.89 -11.04
C LEU A 226 5.66 -2.01 -12.00
N ARG A 227 5.58 -1.80 -13.32
CA ARG A 227 5.93 -2.84 -14.28
C ARG A 227 7.40 -3.24 -14.11
N PRO A 228 7.72 -4.54 -14.12
CA PRO A 228 9.07 -4.99 -13.85
C PRO A 228 10.08 -4.45 -14.87
N ARG A 229 10.91 -3.49 -14.47
CA ARG A 229 12.28 -3.42 -15.02
C ARG A 229 13.24 -4.38 -14.29
N ALA A 230 12.88 -4.84 -13.08
CA ALA A 230 13.75 -5.63 -12.19
C ALA A 230 13.13 -6.90 -11.60
N TRP A 231 11.80 -7.02 -11.49
CA TRP A 231 11.15 -8.15 -10.79
C TRP A 231 11.12 -9.46 -11.59
N GLY A 232 10.88 -9.37 -12.91
CA GLY A 232 10.74 -10.54 -13.78
C GLY A 232 12.05 -11.29 -14.07
N ALA A 233 13.20 -10.73 -13.70
CA ALA A 233 14.51 -11.33 -13.97
C ALA A 233 15.13 -12.06 -12.77
N GLN A 234 14.63 -11.86 -11.55
CA GLN A 234 15.19 -12.43 -10.31
C GLN A 234 14.25 -13.47 -9.68
N HIS A 235 13.74 -14.40 -10.50
CA HIS A 235 12.96 -15.55 -10.05
C HIS A 235 13.83 -16.50 -9.22
N GLY A 236 14.01 -16.18 -7.94
CA GLY A 236 14.69 -17.04 -6.98
C GLY A 236 15.22 -16.28 -5.77
N GLY A 237 14.51 -16.37 -4.64
CA GLY A 237 15.15 -16.31 -3.31
C GLY A 237 15.36 -14.94 -2.65
N LEU A 238 14.57 -13.91 -2.98
CA LEU A 238 14.60 -12.69 -2.16
C LEU A 238 14.12 -12.98 -0.74
N SER A 239 14.85 -12.47 0.26
CA SER A 239 14.41 -12.52 1.65
C SER A 239 13.17 -11.64 1.86
N ALA A 240 12.45 -11.82 2.97
CA ALA A 240 11.30 -10.95 3.29
C ALA A 240 11.69 -9.47 3.36
N ALA A 241 12.89 -9.17 3.87
CA ALA A 241 13.39 -7.81 4.01
C ALA A 241 13.75 -7.18 2.66
N ASP A 242 14.43 -7.94 1.79
CA ASP A 242 14.78 -7.45 0.45
C ASP A 242 13.54 -7.23 -0.40
N LEU A 243 12.54 -8.08 -0.22
CA LEU A 243 11.24 -7.92 -0.86
C LEU A 243 10.54 -6.63 -0.41
N LEU A 244 10.50 -6.36 0.90
CA LEU A 244 9.91 -5.12 1.43
C LEU A 244 10.64 -3.89 0.91
N ASN A 245 11.98 -3.87 0.93
CA ASN A 245 12.76 -2.76 0.38
C ASN A 245 12.48 -2.55 -1.11
N ALA A 246 12.42 -3.63 -1.89
CA ALA A 246 12.12 -3.55 -3.32
C ALA A 246 10.69 -3.02 -3.58
N LEU A 247 9.71 -3.40 -2.74
CA LEU A 247 8.35 -2.84 -2.81
C LEU A 247 8.33 -1.35 -2.44
N GLU A 248 9.08 -0.93 -1.41
CA GLU A 248 9.21 0.48 -1.03
C GLU A 248 9.86 1.32 -2.14
N ASP A 249 10.94 0.82 -2.76
CA ASP A 249 11.60 1.48 -3.90
C ASP A 249 10.66 1.60 -5.10
N THR A 250 9.85 0.57 -5.35
CA THR A 250 8.86 0.56 -6.43
C THR A 250 7.74 1.57 -6.14
N ALA A 251 7.28 1.66 -4.89
CA ALA A 251 6.28 2.63 -4.44
C ALA A 251 6.79 4.09 -4.57
N ASP A 252 8.06 4.33 -4.25
CA ASP A 252 8.74 5.62 -4.48
C ASP A 252 8.88 5.93 -5.97
N SER A 253 9.19 4.91 -6.78
CA SER A 253 9.25 5.04 -8.24
C SER A 253 7.90 5.46 -8.83
N ALA A 254 6.81 4.82 -8.39
CA ALA A 254 5.45 5.19 -8.77
C ALA A 254 5.12 6.64 -8.37
N SER A 255 5.50 7.03 -7.16
CA SER A 255 5.33 8.42 -6.69
C SER A 255 6.04 9.42 -7.58
N ARG A 256 7.29 9.14 -8.00
CA ARG A 256 8.05 10.00 -8.93
C ARG A 256 7.45 10.01 -10.34
N ALA A 257 7.02 8.86 -10.84
CA ALA A 257 6.42 8.73 -12.16
C ALA A 257 5.12 9.54 -12.27
N VAL A 258 4.24 9.44 -11.27
CA VAL A 258 3.01 10.23 -11.20
C VAL A 258 3.33 11.73 -11.18
N ARG A 259 4.27 12.17 -10.32
CA ARG A 259 4.68 13.58 -10.28
C ARG A 259 5.16 14.10 -11.62
N ALA A 260 5.97 13.30 -12.34
CA ALA A 260 6.46 13.67 -13.66
C ALA A 260 5.32 13.70 -14.71
N ALA A 261 4.40 12.75 -14.66
CA ALA A 261 3.29 12.64 -15.60
C ALA A 261 2.31 13.83 -15.48
N VAL A 262 2.06 14.29 -14.25
CA VAL A 262 1.12 15.40 -14.00
C VAL A 262 1.80 16.77 -13.91
N ALA A 263 3.14 16.85 -13.96
CA ALA A 263 3.87 18.11 -13.95
C ALA A 263 3.44 19.13 -15.03
N PRO A 264 3.05 18.71 -16.26
CA PRO A 264 2.52 19.63 -17.27
C PRO A 264 1.12 20.15 -16.96
N CYS A 265 0.37 19.50 -16.07
CA CYS A 265 -1.01 19.85 -15.75
C CYS A 265 -1.03 21.06 -14.80
N ALA A 266 -1.71 22.13 -15.21
CA ALA A 266 -1.71 23.41 -14.49
C ALA A 266 -2.89 23.57 -13.52
N ALA A 267 -3.67 22.51 -13.28
CA ALA A 267 -4.93 22.56 -12.53
C ALA A 267 -4.72 23.02 -11.07
N PRO A 268 -5.54 23.96 -10.58
CA PRO A 268 -5.41 24.52 -9.23
C PRO A 268 -5.65 23.50 -8.11
N ASP A 269 -6.48 22.48 -8.37
CA ASP A 269 -6.87 21.44 -7.40
C ASP A 269 -5.86 20.27 -7.35
N GLY A 270 -4.82 20.31 -8.19
CA GLY A 270 -3.85 19.23 -8.36
C GLY A 270 -4.37 18.09 -9.24
N SER A 271 -3.46 17.17 -9.60
CA SER A 271 -3.78 15.93 -10.30
C SER A 271 -2.98 14.80 -9.68
N GLY A 272 -3.55 13.60 -9.73
CA GLY A 272 -2.99 12.46 -9.03
C GLY A 272 -3.78 11.20 -9.25
N THR A 273 -3.43 10.17 -8.50
CA THR A 273 -4.06 8.86 -8.59
C THR A 273 -3.94 8.08 -7.28
N THR A 274 -4.89 7.18 -7.05
CA THR A 274 -4.77 6.08 -6.10
C THR A 274 -3.90 4.98 -6.71
N LEU A 275 -3.40 4.06 -5.88
CA LEU A 275 -2.69 2.89 -6.38
C LEU A 275 -2.89 1.73 -5.41
N THR A 276 -3.49 0.66 -5.90
CA THR A 276 -3.54 -0.62 -5.20
C THR A 276 -2.96 -1.68 -6.12
N ALA A 277 -1.91 -2.37 -5.66
CA ALA A 277 -1.22 -3.36 -6.46
C ALA A 277 -0.75 -4.55 -5.63
N MET A 278 -0.75 -5.72 -6.26
CA MET A 278 -0.27 -6.97 -5.71
C MET A 278 0.85 -7.51 -6.60
N LEU A 279 2.03 -7.72 -6.04
CA LEU A 279 3.26 -8.10 -6.74
C LEU A 279 3.69 -9.50 -6.31
N TRP A 280 3.85 -10.41 -7.27
CA TRP A 280 4.16 -11.82 -7.05
C TRP A 280 5.64 -12.12 -7.22
N THR A 281 6.24 -12.79 -6.24
CA THR A 281 7.68 -13.17 -6.25
C THR A 281 7.95 -14.64 -6.52
N GLY A 282 6.91 -15.44 -6.78
CA GLY A 282 7.01 -16.90 -6.87
C GLY A 282 6.71 -17.64 -5.56
N SER A 283 6.95 -17.01 -4.40
CA SER A 283 6.70 -17.64 -3.09
C SER A 283 5.90 -16.78 -2.12
N ARG A 284 5.81 -15.47 -2.37
CA ARG A 284 5.12 -14.49 -1.53
C ARG A 284 4.50 -13.40 -2.39
N LEU A 285 3.49 -12.75 -1.83
CA LEU A 285 2.77 -11.66 -2.47
C LEU A 285 2.95 -10.37 -1.67
N GLY A 286 3.42 -9.32 -2.33
CA GLY A 286 3.53 -7.98 -1.78
C GLY A 286 2.31 -7.14 -2.15
N LEU A 287 1.70 -6.47 -1.19
CA LEU A 287 0.62 -5.50 -1.39
C LEU A 287 1.19 -4.08 -1.25
N VAL A 288 0.93 -3.23 -2.25
CA VAL A 288 1.22 -1.80 -2.24
C VAL A 288 -0.13 -1.07 -2.33
N HIS A 289 -0.42 -0.15 -1.42
CA HIS A 289 -1.73 0.48 -1.35
C HIS A 289 -1.67 1.96 -0.92
N ILE A 290 -2.34 2.83 -1.67
CA ILE A 290 -2.59 4.23 -1.34
C ILE A 290 -3.91 4.69 -1.98
N GLY A 291 -4.70 5.48 -1.26
CA GLY A 291 -6.04 5.87 -1.67
C GLY A 291 -7.13 4.97 -1.08
N ASP A 292 -8.28 4.92 -1.72
CA ASP A 292 -9.50 4.23 -1.29
C ASP A 292 -9.94 3.10 -2.24
N SER A 293 -9.15 2.81 -3.28
CA SER A 293 -9.26 1.55 -4.02
C SER A 293 -9.06 0.36 -3.09
N ARG A 294 -9.80 -0.72 -3.33
CA ARG A 294 -9.87 -1.85 -2.39
C ARG A 294 -9.26 -3.12 -2.95
N ALA A 295 -8.63 -3.90 -2.07
CA ALA A 295 -8.27 -5.28 -2.36
C ALA A 295 -8.97 -6.24 -1.40
N TYR A 296 -9.40 -7.38 -1.93
CA TYR A 296 -10.08 -8.44 -1.22
C TYR A 296 -9.41 -9.79 -1.50
N LEU A 297 -9.48 -10.68 -0.51
CA LEU A 297 -9.07 -12.08 -0.56
C LEU A 297 -10.30 -12.95 -0.35
N LEU A 298 -10.65 -13.78 -1.33
CA LEU A 298 -11.59 -14.87 -1.18
C LEU A 298 -10.83 -16.13 -0.77
N ARG A 299 -11.10 -16.61 0.45
CA ARG A 299 -10.51 -17.86 0.99
C ARG A 299 -11.58 -18.64 1.76
N GLY A 300 -11.72 -19.91 1.45
CA GLY A 300 -12.71 -20.78 2.11
C GLY A 300 -14.16 -20.32 1.91
N GLY A 301 -14.46 -19.66 0.77
CA GLY A 301 -15.79 -19.13 0.45
C GLY A 301 -16.14 -17.82 1.15
N GLU A 302 -15.25 -17.24 1.95
CA GLU A 302 -15.42 -15.96 2.63
C GLU A 302 -14.55 -14.88 1.98
N LEU A 303 -15.11 -13.67 1.81
CA LEU A 303 -14.43 -12.52 1.20
C LEU A 303 -13.91 -11.58 2.29
N PHE A 304 -12.59 -11.41 2.37
CA PHE A 304 -11.92 -10.57 3.35
C PHE A 304 -11.33 -9.34 2.68
N ARG A 305 -11.69 -8.15 3.12
CA ARG A 305 -11.02 -6.92 2.71
C ARG A 305 -9.64 -6.83 3.37
N ILE A 306 -8.58 -6.69 2.56
CA ILE A 306 -7.19 -6.66 3.03
C ILE A 306 -6.54 -5.27 2.98
N THR A 307 -7.17 -4.30 2.31
CA THR A 307 -6.77 -2.89 2.31
C THR A 307 -7.62 -2.06 3.28
N HIS A 308 -7.08 -0.90 3.66
CA HIS A 308 -7.74 0.04 4.56
C HIS A 308 -7.75 1.41 3.89
N ASP A 309 -8.94 1.97 3.64
CA ASP A 309 -9.07 3.15 2.77
C ASP A 309 -8.40 4.36 3.41
N HIS A 310 -7.64 5.10 2.61
CA HIS A 310 -7.04 6.36 2.99
C HIS A 310 -7.97 7.54 2.72
N SER A 311 -9.23 7.46 3.15
CA SER A 311 -10.24 8.51 3.00
C SER A 311 -10.56 9.20 4.32
N LEU A 312 -11.09 10.42 4.26
CA LEU A 312 -11.49 11.18 5.45
C LEU A 312 -12.58 10.44 6.22
N VAL A 313 -13.55 9.88 5.51
CA VAL A 313 -14.65 9.10 6.10
C VAL A 313 -14.10 7.87 6.82
N GLN A 314 -13.16 7.13 6.22
CA GLN A 314 -12.52 6.00 6.88
C GLN A 314 -11.78 6.45 8.15
N SER A 315 -11.04 7.56 8.11
CA SER A 315 -10.40 8.12 9.31
C SER A 315 -11.40 8.50 10.40
N MET A 316 -12.58 9.02 10.05
CA MET A 316 -13.64 9.34 11.00
C MET A 316 -14.30 8.07 11.59
N VAL A 317 -14.34 6.98 10.83
CA VAL A 317 -14.77 5.68 11.33
C VAL A 317 -13.73 5.12 12.30
N ASP A 318 -12.45 5.17 11.91
CA ASP A 318 -11.33 4.67 12.72
C ASP A 318 -11.20 5.43 14.05
N ASP A 319 -11.41 6.74 14.03
CA ASP A 319 -11.35 7.60 15.21
C ASP A 319 -12.63 7.59 16.07
N GLY A 320 -13.68 6.91 15.59
CA GLY A 320 -14.97 6.72 16.25
C GLY A 320 -15.93 7.90 16.16
N SER A 321 -15.61 8.94 15.38
CA SER A 321 -16.50 10.09 15.14
C SER A 321 -17.69 9.71 14.27
N LEU A 322 -17.54 8.73 13.38
CA LEU A 322 -18.57 8.25 12.45
C LEU A 322 -18.82 6.73 12.62
N GLY A 323 -20.08 6.30 12.57
CA GLY A 323 -20.40 4.88 12.54
C GLY A 323 -20.18 4.28 11.15
N PRO A 324 -19.89 2.97 11.02
CA PRO A 324 -19.71 2.32 9.71
C PRO A 324 -20.93 2.44 8.78
N GLU A 325 -22.15 2.37 9.35
CA GLU A 325 -23.39 2.53 8.58
C GLU A 325 -23.61 3.99 8.12
N GLU A 326 -23.18 4.96 8.93
CA GLU A 326 -23.29 6.38 8.62
C GLU A 326 -22.28 6.79 7.53
N ALA A 327 -21.13 6.10 7.47
CA ALA A 327 -20.05 6.34 6.53
C ALA A 327 -20.48 6.26 5.06
N ALA A 328 -21.33 5.28 4.71
CA ALA A 328 -21.82 5.09 3.35
C ALA A 328 -22.70 6.25 2.85
N SER A 329 -23.36 6.97 3.77
CA SER A 329 -24.26 8.09 3.47
C SER A 329 -23.62 9.47 3.70
N HIS A 330 -22.35 9.51 4.12
CA HIS A 330 -21.70 10.76 4.47
C HIS A 330 -21.46 11.60 3.22
N PRO A 331 -21.72 12.93 3.23
CA PRO A 331 -21.61 13.78 2.04
C PRO A 331 -20.19 14.02 1.52
N GLY A 332 -19.16 13.47 2.16
CA GLY A 332 -17.76 13.59 1.74
C GLY A 332 -16.99 12.26 1.68
N PRO A 333 -17.54 11.17 1.11
CA PRO A 333 -16.85 9.88 1.08
C PRO A 333 -15.63 9.90 0.15
N ALA A 334 -15.65 10.74 -0.89
CA ALA A 334 -14.61 10.86 -1.91
C ALA A 334 -13.39 11.71 -1.52
N LEU A 335 -13.31 12.22 -0.27
CA LEU A 335 -12.13 13.01 0.12
C LEU A 335 -10.97 12.11 0.54
N LEU A 336 -9.98 11.99 -0.34
CA LEU A 336 -8.75 11.23 -0.12
C LEU A 336 -7.80 11.96 0.85
N LEU A 337 -7.30 11.25 1.86
CA LEU A 337 -6.25 11.72 2.77
C LEU A 337 -4.84 11.42 2.24
N LYS A 338 -4.66 10.26 1.59
CA LYS A 338 -3.42 9.88 0.93
C LYS A 338 -3.68 9.52 -0.52
N ALA A 339 -2.89 10.08 -1.43
CA ALA A 339 -2.87 9.72 -2.84
C ALA A 339 -1.47 10.01 -3.42
N LEU A 340 -1.17 9.44 -4.59
CA LEU A 340 -0.02 9.86 -5.38
C LEU A 340 -0.39 11.13 -6.11
N VAL A 341 0.25 12.25 -5.75
CA VAL A 341 -0.05 13.56 -6.34
C VAL A 341 1.21 14.22 -6.87
N GLY A 342 1.00 15.10 -7.85
CA GLY A 342 2.00 16.06 -8.30
C GLY A 342 2.37 17.08 -7.20
N GLU A 343 3.33 17.96 -7.52
CA GLU A 343 3.60 19.13 -6.67
C GLU A 343 2.44 20.12 -6.79
N ALA A 344 1.58 20.15 -5.76
CA ALA A 344 0.47 21.10 -5.70
C ALA A 344 1.00 22.52 -5.39
N ARG A 345 0.60 23.52 -6.19
CA ARG A 345 0.94 24.94 -5.96
C ARG A 345 0.11 25.59 -4.85
N SER A 346 -0.90 24.91 -4.31
CA SER A 346 -1.77 25.35 -3.21
C SER A 346 -2.31 24.13 -2.45
N ALA A 347 -2.86 24.33 -1.25
CA ALA A 347 -3.19 23.29 -0.27
C ALA A 347 -3.81 22.03 -0.93
N PRO A 348 -3.17 20.85 -0.78
CA PRO A 348 -3.50 19.71 -1.61
C PRO A 348 -4.82 19.04 -1.20
N VAL A 349 -5.57 18.54 -2.19
CA VAL A 349 -6.79 17.72 -1.98
C VAL A 349 -6.47 16.41 -1.25
N ALA A 350 -5.25 15.89 -1.42
CA ALA A 350 -4.72 14.73 -0.70
C ALA A 350 -3.23 14.93 -0.36
N VAL A 351 -2.78 14.44 0.80
CA VAL A 351 -1.38 14.60 1.20
C VAL A 351 -0.50 13.66 0.38
N ALA A 352 0.52 14.21 -0.30
CA ALA A 352 1.55 13.42 -0.96
C ALA A 352 2.24 12.51 0.07
N CYS A 353 1.94 11.21 0.01
CA CYS A 353 2.40 10.22 0.97
C CYS A 353 3.04 9.04 0.24
N ARG A 354 3.91 8.32 0.95
CA ARG A 354 4.34 7.00 0.50
C ARG A 354 3.19 6.00 0.61
N PRO A 355 3.03 5.09 -0.37
CA PRO A 355 2.12 3.97 -0.26
C PRO A 355 2.43 3.06 0.94
N ASP A 356 1.39 2.46 1.50
CA ASP A 356 1.51 1.42 2.52
C ASP A 356 1.94 0.11 1.84
N VAL A 357 2.94 -0.57 2.41
CA VAL A 357 3.49 -1.83 1.87
C VAL A 357 3.30 -2.96 2.89
N ARG A 358 2.81 -4.12 2.44
CA ARG A 358 2.60 -5.30 3.30
C ARG A 358 2.94 -6.60 2.57
N LEU A 359 3.44 -7.60 3.30
CA LEU A 359 3.58 -8.97 2.78
C LEU A 359 2.34 -9.80 3.14
N GLN A 360 1.94 -10.68 2.22
CA GLN A 360 0.82 -11.61 2.38
C GLN A 360 1.27 -13.05 2.16
N GLU A 361 0.72 -13.95 2.98
CA GLU A 361 0.84 -15.40 2.78
C GLU A 361 -0.21 -15.87 1.77
N VAL A 362 0.24 -16.74 0.87
CA VAL A 362 -0.55 -17.19 -0.28
C VAL A 362 -0.76 -18.68 -0.18
N MET A 363 -1.99 -19.11 -0.42
CA MET A 363 -2.41 -20.50 -0.45
C MET A 363 -3.00 -20.84 -1.83
N ALA A 364 -2.84 -22.09 -2.26
CA ALA A 364 -3.54 -22.58 -3.44
C ALA A 364 -5.06 -22.47 -3.22
N GLY A 365 -5.77 -22.00 -4.26
CA GLY A 365 -7.21 -21.75 -4.21
C GLY A 365 -7.61 -20.36 -3.70
N ASP A 366 -6.65 -19.52 -3.31
CA ASP A 366 -6.93 -18.11 -3.04
C ASP A 366 -7.36 -17.39 -4.32
N ARG A 367 -8.38 -16.53 -4.21
CA ARG A 367 -8.76 -15.60 -5.27
C ARG A 367 -8.68 -14.17 -4.74
N TYR A 368 -7.95 -13.31 -5.44
CA TYR A 368 -7.80 -11.90 -5.11
C TYR A 368 -8.64 -11.04 -6.06
N LEU A 369 -9.24 -9.98 -5.50
CA LEU A 369 -9.95 -8.95 -6.25
C LEU A 369 -9.38 -7.59 -5.87
N LEU A 370 -8.93 -6.81 -6.85
CA LEU A 370 -8.67 -5.38 -6.72
C LEU A 370 -9.76 -4.62 -7.45
N CYS A 371 -10.21 -3.51 -6.89
CA CYS A 371 -11.16 -2.64 -7.57
C CYS A 371 -11.03 -1.17 -7.17
N SER A 372 -11.39 -0.26 -8.08
CA SER A 372 -11.59 1.16 -7.78
C SER A 372 -12.87 1.37 -6.97
N ASP A 373 -13.05 2.59 -6.47
CA ASP A 373 -14.24 2.98 -5.71
C ASP A 373 -15.51 2.90 -6.57
N GLY A 374 -15.43 3.12 -7.88
CA GLY A 374 -16.57 3.03 -8.81
C GLY A 374 -17.25 1.65 -8.85
N LEU A 375 -16.56 0.59 -8.43
CA LEU A 375 -17.20 -0.71 -8.14
C LEU A 375 -17.72 -0.77 -6.70
N SER A 376 -16.85 -0.52 -5.73
CA SER A 376 -17.12 -0.78 -4.31
C SER A 376 -18.07 0.23 -3.64
N ALA A 377 -18.35 1.36 -4.29
CA ALA A 377 -19.31 2.37 -3.85
C ALA A 377 -20.75 2.04 -4.29
N VAL A 378 -20.94 1.23 -5.33
CA VAL A 378 -22.27 0.93 -5.90
C VAL A 378 -22.68 -0.54 -5.78
N VAL A 379 -21.72 -1.43 -5.53
CA VAL A 379 -21.97 -2.86 -5.33
C VAL A 379 -21.61 -3.26 -3.89
N ASP A 380 -22.60 -3.73 -3.14
CA ASP A 380 -22.41 -4.19 -1.76
C ASP A 380 -21.46 -5.39 -1.66
N GLU A 381 -20.73 -5.49 -0.54
CA GLU A 381 -19.75 -6.57 -0.31
C GLU A 381 -20.35 -7.98 -0.42
N ALA A 382 -21.61 -8.16 0.00
CA ALA A 382 -22.31 -9.45 -0.13
C ALA A 382 -22.53 -9.83 -1.60
N VAL A 383 -22.83 -8.86 -2.46
CA VAL A 383 -23.03 -9.05 -3.91
C VAL A 383 -21.68 -9.27 -4.59
N LEU A 384 -20.65 -8.51 -4.21
CA LEU A 384 -19.26 -8.73 -4.68
C LEU A 384 -18.82 -10.16 -4.38
N ARG A 385 -18.99 -10.61 -3.13
CA ARG A 385 -18.69 -11.98 -2.72
C ARG A 385 -19.42 -13.01 -3.60
N ALA A 386 -20.73 -12.85 -3.77
CA ALA A 386 -21.52 -13.78 -4.58
C ALA A 386 -21.05 -13.83 -6.04
N ALA A 387 -20.72 -12.68 -6.62
CA ALA A 387 -20.23 -12.58 -7.99
C ALA A 387 -18.86 -13.24 -8.17
N VAL A 388 -17.93 -13.01 -7.23
CA VAL A 388 -16.58 -13.58 -7.26
C VAL A 388 -16.60 -15.09 -7.00
N ILE A 389 -17.52 -15.60 -6.17
CA ILE A 389 -17.69 -17.05 -5.95
C ILE A 389 -18.33 -17.74 -7.17
N ALA A 390 -19.29 -17.09 -7.82
CA ALA A 390 -20.05 -17.70 -8.91
C ALA A 390 -19.29 -17.76 -10.24
N ALA A 391 -18.22 -16.98 -10.40
CA ALA A 391 -17.43 -16.96 -11.62
C ALA A 391 -16.45 -18.15 -11.69
N ASP A 392 -16.39 -18.85 -12.82
CA ASP A 392 -15.52 -20.01 -12.98
C ASP A 392 -14.05 -19.59 -13.19
N ASP A 393 -13.83 -18.46 -13.87
CA ASP A 393 -12.51 -17.93 -14.18
C ASP A 393 -12.40 -16.41 -13.93
N PRO A 394 -11.17 -15.85 -13.89
CA PRO A 394 -10.96 -14.42 -13.66
C PRO A 394 -11.62 -13.53 -14.72
N ASP A 395 -11.68 -13.95 -15.99
CA ASP A 395 -12.26 -13.18 -17.09
C ASP A 395 -13.78 -13.04 -16.96
N GLU A 396 -14.45 -14.11 -16.53
CA GLU A 396 -15.85 -14.06 -16.16
C GLU A 396 -16.08 -13.18 -14.93
N ALA A 397 -15.23 -13.30 -13.91
CA ALA A 397 -15.34 -12.52 -12.69
C ALA A 397 -15.30 -11.01 -12.97
N VAL A 398 -14.29 -10.53 -13.71
CA VAL A 398 -14.17 -9.09 -14.03
C VAL A 398 -15.33 -8.59 -14.89
N ARG A 399 -15.81 -9.38 -15.86
CA ARG A 399 -16.97 -9.02 -16.69
C ARG A 399 -18.25 -8.93 -15.86
N ARG A 400 -18.45 -9.87 -14.93
CA ARG A 400 -19.62 -9.89 -14.05
C ARG A 400 -19.61 -8.69 -13.10
N LEU A 401 -18.46 -8.38 -12.50
CA LEU A 401 -18.30 -7.24 -11.60
C LEU A 401 -18.56 -5.90 -12.31
N ALA A 402 -18.00 -5.72 -13.51
CA ALA A 402 -18.26 -4.53 -14.31
C ALA A 402 -19.74 -4.42 -14.74
N GLY A 403 -20.37 -5.55 -15.08
CA GLY A 403 -21.80 -5.63 -15.36
C GLY A 403 -22.65 -5.16 -14.18
N LEU A 404 -22.35 -5.62 -12.97
CA LEU A 404 -23.05 -5.20 -11.75
C LEU A 404 -22.92 -3.70 -11.48
N ALA A 405 -21.73 -3.12 -11.66
CA ALA A 405 -21.54 -1.68 -11.49
C ALA A 405 -22.33 -0.87 -12.53
N ARG A 406 -22.41 -1.37 -13.77
CA ARG A 406 -23.20 -0.75 -14.85
C ARG A 406 -24.70 -0.87 -14.58
N GLU A 407 -25.18 -2.00 -14.07
CA GLU A 407 -26.57 -2.20 -13.67
C GLU A 407 -26.98 -1.28 -12.50
N ALA A 408 -26.05 -0.99 -11.59
CA ALA A 408 -26.23 -0.01 -10.51
C ALA A 408 -26.21 1.45 -10.99
N GLY A 409 -26.05 1.70 -12.30
CA GLY A 409 -26.11 3.02 -12.94
C GLY A 409 -24.77 3.60 -13.37
N GLY A 410 -23.64 2.98 -13.00
CA GLY A 410 -22.28 3.37 -13.43
C GLY A 410 -21.97 4.87 -13.29
N PRO A 411 -22.05 5.44 -12.07
CA PRO A 411 -21.82 6.87 -11.84
C PRO A 411 -20.35 7.29 -11.99
N ASP A 412 -19.42 6.34 -11.89
CA ASP A 412 -17.98 6.55 -12.01
C ASP A 412 -17.32 5.56 -12.98
N ASN A 413 -16.04 5.79 -13.27
CA ASN A 413 -15.15 4.83 -13.90
C ASN A 413 -15.03 3.58 -13.02
N VAL A 414 -14.86 2.43 -13.64
CA VAL A 414 -14.77 1.15 -12.95
C VAL A 414 -13.51 0.46 -13.45
N ALA A 415 -12.58 0.19 -12.56
CA ALA A 415 -11.46 -0.71 -12.78
C ALA A 415 -11.51 -1.87 -11.79
N CYS A 416 -11.29 -3.08 -12.30
CA CYS A 416 -11.12 -4.25 -11.46
C CYS A 416 -10.11 -5.23 -12.05
N ALA A 417 -9.43 -5.97 -11.17
CA ALA A 417 -8.52 -7.03 -11.54
C ALA A 417 -8.72 -8.22 -10.60
N VAL A 418 -8.81 -9.42 -11.17
CA VAL A 418 -9.01 -10.68 -10.43
C VAL A 418 -7.85 -11.63 -10.69
N ALA A 419 -7.38 -12.31 -9.65
CA ALA A 419 -6.34 -13.32 -9.74
C ALA A 419 -6.68 -14.58 -8.95
N ASP A 420 -6.48 -15.73 -9.59
CA ASP A 420 -6.60 -17.05 -8.99
C ASP A 420 -5.22 -17.64 -8.78
N VAL A 421 -4.96 -18.07 -7.56
CA VAL A 421 -3.76 -18.81 -7.20
C VAL A 421 -4.03 -20.29 -7.44
N VAL A 422 -3.41 -20.82 -8.49
CA VAL A 422 -3.53 -22.23 -8.86
C VAL A 422 -2.22 -22.96 -8.61
N VAL A 423 -2.30 -24.27 -8.39
CA VAL A 423 -1.11 -25.13 -8.40
C VAL A 423 -0.64 -25.28 -9.85
N GLU A 424 0.64 -25.03 -10.09
CA GLU A 424 1.30 -25.30 -11.36
C GLU A 424 1.50 -26.83 -11.47
N ASP A 425 0.61 -27.50 -12.20
CA ASP A 425 0.79 -28.92 -12.54
C ASP A 425 1.90 -29.04 -13.60
N ASP A 426 2.91 -29.87 -13.30
CA ASP A 426 4.09 -30.14 -14.14
C ASP A 426 3.74 -30.83 -15.49
N HIS A 427 2.45 -31.05 -15.76
CA HIS A 427 1.92 -31.77 -16.92
C HIS A 427 1.48 -30.90 -18.10
N GLN A 428 1.59 -29.56 -18.02
CA GLN A 428 1.24 -28.66 -19.12
C GLN A 428 2.44 -27.91 -19.74
N ARG A 429 3.65 -28.49 -19.71
CA ARG A 429 4.72 -28.06 -20.62
C ARG A 429 4.42 -28.61 -22.02
N PRO A 430 4.22 -27.78 -23.06
CA PRO A 430 4.43 -28.29 -24.41
C PRO A 430 5.90 -28.71 -24.50
N ALA A 431 6.13 -29.96 -24.90
CA ALA A 431 7.48 -30.51 -25.04
C ALA A 431 8.33 -29.56 -25.91
N PRO A 432 9.53 -29.16 -25.47
CA PRO A 432 10.42 -28.36 -26.31
C PRO A 432 11.02 -29.30 -27.37
N GLY A 433 10.32 -29.47 -28.48
CA GLY A 433 10.78 -30.32 -29.57
C GLY A 433 9.67 -30.67 -30.54
N ASP A 434 9.26 -29.69 -31.35
CA ASP A 434 8.84 -29.88 -32.75
C ASP A 434 8.61 -28.49 -33.34
N ARG A 435 9.72 -27.79 -33.64
CA ARG A 435 9.71 -26.76 -34.69
C ARG A 435 10.35 -27.39 -35.90
N ASP A 436 9.47 -27.96 -36.70
CA ASP A 436 9.67 -28.39 -38.07
C ASP A 436 10.40 -27.29 -38.87
N GLU A 437 11.65 -27.58 -39.22
CA GLU A 437 12.41 -26.80 -40.20
C GLU A 437 11.84 -27.09 -41.59
N GLY A 438 11.11 -26.12 -42.14
CA GLY A 438 11.19 -25.82 -43.56
C GLY A 438 9.92 -26.01 -44.38
N ARG A 439 9.31 -24.88 -44.74
CA ARG A 439 9.17 -24.53 -46.17
C ARG A 439 8.82 -23.06 -46.34
N GLY A 440 9.76 -22.31 -46.92
CA GLY A 440 9.48 -20.99 -47.44
C GLY A 440 8.52 -21.08 -48.62
N HIS A 441 7.49 -20.24 -48.62
CA HIS A 441 6.84 -19.83 -49.86
C HIS A 441 6.69 -18.32 -49.90
N ARG A 442 6.99 -17.80 -51.08
CA ARG A 442 7.33 -16.42 -51.42
C ARG A 442 6.13 -15.84 -52.16
N VAL A 443 5.66 -14.67 -51.69
CA VAL A 443 5.08 -13.52 -52.43
C VAL A 443 3.85 -13.76 -53.33
N GLU A 444 2.81 -12.97 -53.12
CA GLU A 444 2.23 -12.10 -54.17
C GLU A 444 1.27 -11.04 -53.58
N GLU A 445 1.55 -9.77 -53.88
CA GLU A 445 0.68 -8.61 -53.70
C GLU A 445 -0.46 -8.62 -54.72
N PRO A 446 -1.60 -7.94 -54.49
CA PRO A 446 -2.49 -7.55 -55.57
C PRO A 446 -2.46 -6.03 -55.80
N GLU A 447 -1.97 -5.62 -56.98
CA GLU A 447 -2.26 -4.33 -57.59
C GLU A 447 -3.68 -4.33 -58.22
N GLY A 448 -4.49 -3.35 -57.83
CA GLY A 448 -5.17 -2.41 -58.73
C GLY A 448 -6.29 -2.86 -59.68
N LEU A 449 -7.51 -2.35 -59.44
CA LEU A 449 -8.53 -1.91 -60.43
C LEU A 449 -9.75 -1.40 -59.62
N GLY A 450 -10.40 -0.26 -59.85
CA GLY A 450 -10.35 0.76 -60.88
C GLY A 450 -11.46 1.78 -60.59
N ALA A 451 -11.28 3.01 -61.06
CA ALA A 451 -12.18 4.16 -60.92
C ALA A 451 -13.59 3.93 -61.50
N LEU A 452 -14.59 4.69 -61.02
CA LEU A 452 -15.68 5.25 -61.83
C LEU A 452 -16.44 6.36 -61.06
N ARG A 453 -16.22 7.59 -61.56
CA ARG A 453 -17.06 8.82 -61.60
C ARG A 453 -17.55 9.50 -60.32
#